data_AF-A0A401WUQ4-F1
#
_entry.id   AF-A0A401WUQ4-F1
#
_cell.length_a   1.000
_cell.length_b   1.000
_cell.length_c   1.000
_cell.angle_alpha   90.00
_cell.angle_beta   90.00
_cell.angle_gamma   90.00
#
_symmetry.space_group_name_H-M   'P 1'
#
loop_
_entity.id
_entity.type
_entity.pdbx_description
1 polymer ?
#
loop_
_entity_poly.entity_id
_entity_poly.type
_entity_poly.pdbx_seq_one_letter_code
_entity_poly.pdbx_strand_id
1 'polypeptide(L)'
;MISKMNFDTSTLEQQIPYYLTAEDRQVLVRELEAISQGGSAEYILSDYRDNFKSEMLQGDGWKGFQLYIFKKKSLKSVSGLILSNSCDIETKNLRDTPARVTFCPLVKLNKYQEVLKKAQLPEEKIQQKISAIRSQKITNIFFLPAGRWGTDDYIIRFDDIYSMLVKDFHENQECEKIFTLSNTGFYMLLLKLSIHFCRFQEKVDRK
;
A
#
# COMPACT_ATOMS: atom_id res chain seq x y z
N MET A 1 12.03 14.55 18.06
CA MET A 1 11.76 15.70 17.16
C MET A 1 11.10 15.16 15.90
N ILE A 2 9.87 15.56 15.63
CA ILE A 2 9.20 15.25 14.36
C ILE A 2 9.81 16.17 13.32
N SER A 3 10.59 15.59 12.39
CA SER A 3 11.07 16.32 11.22
C SER A 3 9.85 16.83 10.44
N LYS A 4 9.63 18.15 10.44
CA LYS A 4 8.77 18.79 9.45
C LYS A 4 9.62 18.90 8.19
N MET A 5 9.32 18.05 7.21
CA MET A 5 9.95 18.09 5.90
C MET A 5 9.17 19.07 5.02
N ASN A 6 9.84 20.11 4.51
CA ASN A 6 9.32 20.92 3.40
C ASN A 6 9.57 20.14 2.11
N PHE A 7 8.50 19.57 1.55
CA PHE A 7 8.50 18.97 0.21
C PHE A 7 8.36 20.12 -0.81
N ASP A 8 9.40 20.33 -1.64
CA ASP A 8 9.32 21.23 -2.79
C ASP A 8 8.71 20.47 -3.96
N THR A 9 7.56 20.95 -4.46
CA THR A 9 6.76 20.33 -5.52
C THR A 9 7.54 20.15 -6.82
N SER A 10 8.57 20.97 -7.05
CA SER A 10 9.47 20.91 -8.21
C SER A 10 10.23 19.58 -8.34
N THR A 11 10.57 18.93 -7.22
CA THR A 11 11.27 17.63 -7.21
C THR A 11 10.36 16.43 -7.44
N LEU A 12 9.06 16.57 -7.12
CA LEU A 12 8.06 15.55 -7.41
C LEU A 12 7.82 15.44 -8.92
N GLU A 13 7.76 16.56 -9.65
CA GLU A 13 7.49 16.57 -11.10
C GLU A 13 8.51 15.76 -11.93
N GLN A 14 9.78 15.73 -11.51
CA GLN A 14 10.85 15.00 -12.22
C GLN A 14 10.81 13.49 -11.99
N GLN A 15 10.13 13.04 -10.93
CA GLN A 15 9.98 11.61 -10.62
C GLN A 15 8.69 11.02 -11.19
N ILE A 16 7.83 11.84 -11.79
CA ILE A 16 6.60 11.37 -12.42
C ILE A 16 6.92 10.82 -13.82
N PRO A 17 6.59 9.55 -14.11
CA PRO A 17 6.91 8.90 -15.37
C PRO A 17 6.42 9.63 -16.61
N TYR A 18 7.28 9.66 -17.63
CA TYR A 18 7.07 10.35 -18.89
C TYR A 18 5.84 9.89 -19.68
N TYR A 19 5.35 8.67 -19.42
CA TYR A 19 4.16 8.13 -20.08
C TYR A 19 2.85 8.78 -19.60
N LEU A 20 2.87 9.53 -18.50
CA LEU A 20 1.70 10.29 -18.06
C LEU A 20 1.53 11.56 -18.90
N THR A 21 0.30 11.84 -19.29
CA THR A 21 -0.01 13.09 -19.99
C THR A 21 0.29 14.28 -19.08
N ALA A 22 0.49 15.48 -19.65
CA ALA A 22 0.69 16.69 -18.84
C ALA A 22 -0.50 16.94 -17.89
N GLU A 23 -1.71 16.58 -18.31
CA GLU A 23 -2.94 16.68 -17.51
C GLU A 23 -2.92 15.70 -16.33
N ASP A 24 -2.59 14.41 -16.57
CA ASP A 24 -2.51 13.40 -15.50
C ASP A 24 -1.46 13.77 -14.44
N ARG A 25 -0.35 14.40 -14.85
CA ARG A 25 0.68 14.89 -13.92
C ARG A 25 0.16 15.98 -13.00
N GLN A 26 -0.56 16.95 -13.53
CA GLN A 26 -1.14 18.03 -12.73
C GLN A 26 -2.22 17.51 -11.77
N VAL A 27 -3.04 16.57 -12.23
CA VAL A 27 -4.05 15.90 -11.37
C VAL A 27 -3.36 15.18 -10.22
N LEU A 28 -2.32 14.39 -10.51
CA LEU A 28 -1.57 13.66 -9.49
C LEU A 28 -0.99 14.59 -8.42
N VAL A 29 -0.30 15.67 -8.82
CA VAL A 29 0.31 16.61 -7.86
C VAL A 29 -0.77 17.23 -6.97
N ARG A 30 -1.88 17.71 -7.54
CA ARG A 30 -2.98 18.31 -6.77
C ARG A 30 -3.61 17.33 -5.79
N GLU A 31 -3.80 16.07 -6.19
CA GLU A 31 -4.37 15.06 -5.31
C GLU A 31 -3.43 14.68 -4.17
N LEU A 32 -2.12 14.57 -4.43
CA LEU A 32 -1.10 14.36 -3.40
C LEU A 32 -1.06 15.51 -2.38
N GLU A 33 -1.13 16.76 -2.86
CA GLU A 33 -1.24 17.95 -2.00
C GLU A 33 -2.50 17.93 -1.15
N ALA A 34 -3.66 17.63 -1.76
CA ALA A 34 -4.93 17.55 -1.05
C ALA A 34 -4.87 16.50 0.07
N ILE A 35 -4.29 15.31 -0.18
CA ILE A 35 -4.09 14.28 0.83
C ILE A 35 -3.21 14.78 1.98
N SER A 36 -2.13 15.49 1.68
CA SER A 36 -1.21 16.03 2.70
C SER A 36 -1.90 17.04 3.64
N GLN A 37 -2.92 17.73 3.13
CA GLN A 37 -3.74 18.69 3.87
C GLN A 37 -4.97 18.05 4.55
N GLY A 38 -5.14 16.73 4.41
CA GLY A 38 -6.24 15.97 5.03
C GLY A 38 -7.49 15.82 4.17
N GLY A 39 -7.40 16.14 2.87
CA GLY A 39 -8.43 15.86 1.87
C GLY A 39 -8.50 14.39 1.45
N SER A 40 -9.51 14.07 0.65
CA SER A 40 -9.73 12.73 0.07
C SER A 40 -9.27 12.69 -1.39
N ALA A 41 -8.67 11.58 -1.82
CA ALA A 41 -8.43 11.30 -3.24
C ALA A 41 -8.99 9.92 -3.61
N GLU A 42 -9.17 9.67 -4.91
CA GLU A 42 -9.60 8.36 -5.41
C GLU A 42 -8.39 7.45 -5.54
N TYR A 43 -8.20 6.53 -4.59
CA TYR A 43 -7.05 5.62 -4.58
C TYR A 43 -7.28 4.35 -5.39
N ILE A 44 -8.55 3.99 -5.62
CA ILE A 44 -8.96 2.72 -6.22
C ILE A 44 -9.70 3.04 -7.52
N LEU A 45 -9.37 2.32 -8.59
CA LEU A 45 -10.09 2.43 -9.86
C LEU A 45 -11.54 1.97 -9.71
N SER A 46 -12.42 2.57 -10.51
CA SER A 46 -13.78 2.07 -10.63
C SER A 46 -13.85 0.82 -11.47
N ASP A 47 -14.82 -0.06 -11.20
CA ASP A 47 -15.03 -1.29 -11.97
C ASP A 47 -15.23 -1.04 -13.48
N TYR A 48 -15.72 0.16 -13.84
CA TYR A 48 -15.89 0.58 -15.23
C TYR A 48 -14.57 1.04 -15.88
N ARG A 49 -13.64 1.59 -15.10
CA ARG A 49 -12.33 2.06 -15.57
C ARG A 49 -11.23 1.00 -15.43
N ASP A 50 -11.50 -0.07 -14.69
CA ASP A 50 -10.53 -1.13 -14.46
C ASP A 50 -10.50 -2.12 -15.62
N ASN A 51 -9.57 -1.88 -16.56
CA ASN A 51 -9.24 -2.81 -17.64
C ASN A 51 -8.24 -3.89 -17.21
N PHE A 52 -7.80 -3.90 -15.95
CA PHE A 52 -6.73 -4.75 -15.42
C PHE A 52 -7.27 -5.86 -14.50
N LYS A 53 -8.56 -6.21 -14.60
CA LYS A 53 -9.24 -7.14 -13.67
C LYS A 53 -8.57 -8.52 -13.55
N SER A 54 -7.92 -8.98 -14.61
CA SER A 54 -7.19 -10.25 -14.64
C SER A 54 -5.67 -10.10 -14.45
N GLU A 55 -5.17 -8.88 -14.42
CA GLU A 55 -3.74 -8.59 -14.30
C GLU A 55 -3.34 -8.43 -12.84
N MET A 56 -2.16 -8.93 -12.50
CA MET A 56 -1.59 -8.86 -11.16
C MET A 56 -0.52 -7.77 -11.13
N LEU A 57 -0.91 -6.56 -10.72
CA LEU A 57 -0.04 -5.39 -10.72
C LEU A 57 0.48 -5.06 -9.32
N GLN A 58 1.63 -4.39 -9.27
CA GLN A 58 2.12 -3.80 -8.03
C GLN A 58 1.10 -2.81 -7.46
N GLY A 59 0.78 -2.96 -6.18
CA GLY A 59 -0.22 -2.14 -5.50
C GLY A 59 -1.63 -2.71 -5.54
N ASP A 60 -1.91 -3.75 -6.33
CA ASP A 60 -3.24 -4.35 -6.34
C ASP A 60 -3.57 -5.07 -5.03
N GLY A 61 -4.84 -5.03 -4.68
CA GLY A 61 -5.41 -5.80 -3.58
C GLY A 61 -5.91 -7.15 -4.06
N TRP A 62 -5.50 -8.23 -3.40
CA TRP A 62 -5.93 -9.59 -3.72
C TRP A 62 -6.28 -10.40 -2.46
N LYS A 63 -7.17 -11.37 -2.60
CA LYS A 63 -7.44 -12.44 -1.62
C LYS A 63 -6.62 -13.68 -1.96
N GLY A 64 -6.51 -14.60 -1.00
CA GLY A 64 -5.88 -15.89 -1.22
C GLY A 64 -4.38 -15.94 -0.89
N PHE A 65 -3.81 -14.89 -0.30
CA PHE A 65 -2.44 -14.99 0.20
C PHE A 65 -2.38 -15.89 1.43
N GLN A 66 -1.32 -16.68 1.55
CA GLN A 66 -1.14 -17.57 2.69
C GLN A 66 -0.17 -16.98 3.71
N LEU A 67 -0.62 -16.85 4.95
CA LEU A 67 0.16 -16.34 6.06
C LEU A 67 0.25 -17.39 7.17
N TYR A 68 1.48 -17.71 7.58
CA TYR A 68 1.71 -18.66 8.68
C TYR A 68 1.63 -17.96 10.04
N ILE A 69 0.65 -18.33 10.85
CA ILE A 69 0.45 -17.80 12.19
C ILE A 69 1.26 -18.65 13.18
N PHE A 70 2.46 -18.21 13.53
CA PHE A 70 3.37 -18.93 14.44
C PHE A 70 2.71 -19.39 15.75
N LYS A 71 1.93 -18.51 16.40
CA LYS A 71 1.25 -18.81 17.66
C LYS A 71 0.24 -19.97 17.53
N LYS A 72 -0.39 -20.10 16.37
CA LYS A 72 -1.41 -21.13 16.09
C LYS A 72 -0.84 -22.33 15.34
N LYS A 73 0.41 -22.24 14.87
CA LYS A 73 1.06 -23.22 13.99
C LYS A 73 0.18 -23.58 12.78
N SER A 74 -0.49 -22.59 12.20
CA SER A 74 -1.47 -22.79 11.14
C SER A 74 -1.30 -21.77 10.02
N LEU A 75 -1.54 -22.19 8.78
CA LEU A 75 -1.72 -21.28 7.66
C LEU A 75 -3.10 -20.61 7.75
N LYS A 76 -3.16 -19.36 7.30
CA LYS A 76 -4.40 -18.61 7.18
C LYS A 76 -4.40 -17.88 5.84
N SER A 77 -5.50 -18.03 5.11
CA SER A 77 -5.77 -17.21 3.94
C SER A 77 -6.09 -15.77 4.35
N VAL A 78 -5.45 -14.80 3.71
CA VAL A 78 -5.60 -13.37 3.98
C VAL A 78 -5.72 -12.58 2.69
N SER A 79 -6.34 -11.40 2.81
CA SER A 79 -6.24 -10.37 1.78
C SER A 79 -4.94 -9.59 1.96
N GLY A 80 -4.33 -9.16 0.86
CA GLY A 80 -3.07 -8.44 0.86
C GLY A 80 -2.96 -7.45 -0.28
N LEU A 81 -2.08 -6.47 -0.11
CA LEU A 81 -1.62 -5.58 -1.17
C LEU A 81 -0.27 -6.06 -1.68
N ILE A 82 -0.12 -6.15 -3.00
CA ILE A 82 1.10 -6.60 -3.67
C ILE A 82 2.17 -5.51 -3.61
N LEU A 83 3.37 -5.88 -3.18
CA LEU A 83 4.55 -5.01 -3.18
C LEU A 83 5.54 -5.32 -4.30
N SER A 84 5.59 -6.58 -4.77
CA SER A 84 6.47 -6.94 -5.88
C SER A 84 6.14 -6.12 -7.13
N ASN A 85 7.17 -5.78 -7.88
CA ASN A 85 7.02 -5.09 -9.16
C ASN A 85 6.25 -5.98 -10.15
N SER A 86 5.38 -5.41 -10.98
CA SER A 86 4.50 -6.19 -11.87
C SER A 86 5.28 -7.11 -12.81
N CYS A 87 6.41 -6.62 -13.36
CA CYS A 87 7.30 -7.42 -14.20
C CYS A 87 7.92 -8.62 -13.45
N ASP A 88 8.16 -8.48 -12.14
CA ASP A 88 8.80 -9.54 -11.34
C ASP A 88 7.85 -10.69 -11.02
N ILE A 89 6.53 -10.46 -11.08
CA ILE A 89 5.49 -11.45 -10.78
C ILE A 89 4.71 -11.93 -12.01
N GLU A 90 4.94 -11.33 -13.18
CA GLU A 90 4.32 -11.74 -14.44
C GLU A 90 4.62 -13.21 -14.74
N THR A 91 3.57 -13.99 -15.00
CA THR A 91 3.66 -15.45 -15.16
C THR A 91 4.29 -15.86 -16.48
N LYS A 92 4.23 -15.00 -17.49
CA LYS A 92 4.78 -15.23 -18.84
C LYS A 92 6.30 -15.07 -18.93
N ASN A 93 6.94 -14.51 -17.91
CA ASN A 93 8.37 -14.28 -17.92
C ASN A 93 9.14 -15.59 -17.71
N LEU A 94 10.10 -15.86 -18.61
CA LEU A 94 11.05 -16.96 -18.47
C LEU A 94 11.95 -16.72 -17.26
N ARG A 95 12.07 -17.71 -16.38
CA ARG A 95 12.90 -17.64 -15.18
C ARG A 95 13.57 -18.98 -14.90
N ASP A 96 14.80 -18.93 -14.43
CA ASP A 96 15.54 -20.10 -13.96
C ASP A 96 15.08 -20.56 -12.57
N THR A 97 14.41 -19.68 -11.83
CA THR A 97 13.88 -19.96 -10.48
C THR A 97 12.41 -19.57 -10.36
N PRO A 98 11.63 -20.26 -9.51
CA PRO A 98 10.22 -19.92 -9.29
C PRO A 98 10.01 -18.49 -8.81
N ALA A 99 9.10 -17.76 -9.46
CA ALA A 99 8.76 -16.40 -9.07
C ALA A 99 8.11 -16.33 -7.69
N ARG A 100 8.40 -15.25 -6.95
CA ARG A 100 7.82 -14.97 -5.64
C ARG A 100 7.06 -13.66 -5.66
N VAL A 101 5.87 -13.66 -5.08
CA VAL A 101 5.12 -12.44 -4.79
C VAL A 101 5.41 -12.02 -3.36
N THR A 102 5.72 -10.75 -3.18
CA THR A 102 5.84 -10.07 -1.90
C THR A 102 4.58 -9.25 -1.67
N PHE A 103 4.00 -9.35 -0.47
CA PHE A 103 2.75 -8.69 -0.13
C PHE A 103 2.72 -8.25 1.34
N CYS A 104 1.84 -7.30 1.64
CA CYS A 104 1.45 -6.93 3.01
C CYS A 104 -0.02 -7.26 3.23
N PRO A 105 -0.43 -7.78 4.41
CA PRO A 105 -1.84 -8.01 4.70
C PRO A 105 -2.66 -6.72 4.72
N LEU A 106 -3.88 -6.79 4.19
CA LEU A 106 -4.89 -5.74 4.34
C LEU A 106 -5.53 -5.85 5.73
N VAL A 107 -5.30 -4.86 6.58
CA VAL A 107 -5.87 -4.83 7.94
C VAL A 107 -6.91 -3.74 8.03
N LYS A 108 -8.14 -4.07 8.42
CA LYS A 108 -9.19 -3.05 8.62
C LYS A 108 -8.76 -2.06 9.70
N LEU A 109 -8.91 -0.77 9.44
CA LEU A 109 -8.53 0.30 10.35
C LEU A 109 -9.26 0.20 11.71
N ASN A 110 -10.54 -0.20 11.70
CA ASN A 110 -11.31 -0.42 12.92
C ASN A 110 -10.72 -1.54 13.80
N LYS A 111 -10.24 -2.64 13.21
CA LYS A 111 -9.57 -3.73 13.91
C LYS A 111 -8.22 -3.29 14.48
N TYR A 112 -7.49 -2.45 13.76
CA TYR A 112 -6.29 -1.83 14.31
C TYR A 112 -6.62 -0.95 15.53
N GLN A 113 -7.68 -0.14 15.46
CA GLN A 113 -8.12 0.70 16.57
C GLN A 113 -8.54 -0.15 17.79
N GLU A 114 -9.26 -1.26 17.58
CA GLU A 114 -9.61 -2.22 18.65
C GLU A 114 -8.36 -2.77 19.35
N VAL A 115 -7.28 -3.08 18.60
CA VAL A 115 -6.01 -3.54 19.17
C VAL A 115 -5.37 -2.47 20.04
N LEU A 116 -5.37 -1.20 19.60
CA LEU A 116 -4.84 -0.08 20.40
C LEU A 116 -5.64 0.12 21.70
N LYS A 117 -6.97 -0.02 21.64
CA LYS A 117 -7.83 0.04 22.84
C LYS A 117 -7.55 -1.09 23.82
N LYS A 118 -7.38 -2.32 23.31
CA LYS A 118 -7.00 -3.49 24.14
C LYS A 118 -5.63 -3.35 24.78
N ALA A 119 -4.72 -2.61 24.15
CA ALA A 119 -3.43 -2.25 24.72
C ALA A 119 -3.50 -1.07 25.72
N GLN A 120 -4.70 -0.62 26.10
CA GLN A 120 -4.96 0.42 27.10
C GLN A 120 -4.32 1.78 26.77
N LEU A 121 -4.18 2.11 25.48
CA LEU A 121 -3.76 3.46 25.10
C LEU A 121 -4.86 4.48 25.44
N PRO A 122 -4.50 5.70 25.91
CA PRO A 122 -5.46 6.78 26.10
C PRO A 122 -6.20 7.11 24.80
N GLU A 123 -7.52 7.34 24.89
CA GLU A 123 -8.37 7.58 23.71
C GLU A 123 -7.84 8.75 22.85
N GLU A 124 -7.36 9.83 23.48
CA GLU A 124 -6.77 10.96 22.77
C GLU A 124 -5.56 10.55 21.90
N LYS A 125 -4.67 9.69 22.43
CA LYS A 125 -3.52 9.17 21.67
C LYS A 125 -3.98 8.28 20.52
N ILE A 126 -5.05 7.51 20.71
CA ILE A 126 -5.64 6.68 19.65
C ILE A 126 -6.16 7.60 18.55
N GLN A 127 -6.94 8.63 18.87
CA GLN A 127 -7.51 9.56 17.89
C GLN A 127 -6.42 10.31 17.11
N GLN A 128 -5.39 10.83 17.81
CA GLN A 128 -4.24 11.46 17.16
C GLN A 128 -3.52 10.51 16.19
N LYS A 129 -3.34 9.24 16.60
CA LYS A 129 -2.70 8.23 15.75
C LYS A 129 -3.54 7.87 14.53
N ILE A 130 -4.86 7.70 14.69
CA ILE A 130 -5.78 7.42 13.57
C ILE A 130 -5.82 8.61 12.60
N SER A 131 -5.87 9.85 13.11
CA SER A 131 -5.77 11.06 12.29
C SER A 131 -4.46 11.09 11.49
N ALA A 132 -3.32 10.81 12.14
CA ALA A 132 -2.03 10.75 11.48
C ALA A 132 -1.95 9.65 10.41
N ILE A 133 -2.59 8.49 10.62
CA ILE A 133 -2.71 7.41 9.62
C ILE A 133 -3.52 7.90 8.41
N ARG A 134 -4.70 8.49 8.65
CA ARG A 134 -5.59 8.98 7.57
C ARG A 134 -4.92 10.04 6.71
N SER A 135 -4.12 10.93 7.30
CA SER A 135 -3.35 11.94 6.58
C SER A 135 -2.00 11.43 6.04
N GLN A 136 -1.79 10.11 5.95
CA GLN A 136 -0.56 9.46 5.45
C GLN A 136 0.75 9.85 6.18
N LYS A 137 0.70 10.45 7.38
CA LYS A 137 1.88 10.98 8.11
C LYS A 137 2.73 9.91 8.79
N ILE A 138 2.19 8.71 9.00
CA ILE A 138 2.91 7.59 9.62
C ILE A 138 3.69 6.82 8.55
N THR A 139 5.01 6.92 8.53
CA THR A 139 5.85 6.46 7.40
C THR A 139 5.76 4.95 7.10
N ASN A 140 5.64 4.11 8.12
CA ASN A 140 5.54 2.64 7.96
C ASN A 140 4.12 2.11 7.73
N ILE A 141 3.12 3.00 7.66
CA ILE A 141 1.73 2.63 7.42
C ILE A 141 1.24 3.35 6.17
N PHE A 142 0.75 2.59 5.19
CA PHE A 142 -0.02 3.12 4.08
C PHE A 142 -1.51 2.97 4.40
N PHE A 143 -2.22 4.10 4.38
CA PHE A 143 -3.66 4.13 4.56
C PHE A 143 -4.35 4.02 3.20
N LEU A 144 -5.34 3.13 3.11
CA LEU A 144 -6.19 3.00 1.94
C LEU A 144 -7.63 3.37 2.36
N PRO A 145 -8.14 4.53 1.93
CA PRO A 145 -9.51 4.91 2.27
C PRO A 145 -10.50 3.95 1.60
N ALA A 146 -11.64 3.78 2.25
CA ALA A 146 -12.80 3.16 1.62
C ALA A 146 -13.08 3.81 0.24
N GLY A 147 -13.11 3.01 -0.83
CA GLY A 147 -13.61 3.44 -2.12
C GLY A 147 -15.14 3.62 -2.13
N ARG A 148 -15.68 4.13 -3.24
CA ARG A 148 -17.12 4.43 -3.42
C ARG A 148 -18.06 3.20 -3.37
N TRP A 149 -17.56 1.98 -3.17
CA TRP A 149 -18.35 0.74 -3.22
C TRP A 149 -18.25 -0.15 -1.96
N GLY A 150 -18.16 0.45 -0.77
CA GLY A 150 -18.36 -0.29 0.48
C GLY A 150 -17.18 -1.15 0.94
N THR A 151 -15.97 -0.85 0.46
CA THR A 151 -14.74 -1.37 1.05
C THR A 151 -14.51 -0.73 2.43
N ASP A 152 -14.07 -1.50 3.42
CA ASP A 152 -13.60 -0.90 4.68
C ASP A 152 -12.40 0.03 4.45
N ASP A 153 -12.16 0.94 5.39
CA ASP A 153 -10.85 1.60 5.51
C ASP A 153 -9.79 0.56 5.87
N TYR A 154 -8.72 0.50 5.09
CA TYR A 154 -7.61 -0.43 5.32
C TYR A 154 -6.33 0.30 5.69
N ILE A 155 -5.49 -0.40 6.45
CA ILE A 155 -4.10 -0.05 6.65
C ILE A 155 -3.22 -1.20 6.16
N ILE A 156 -2.08 -0.81 5.61
CA ILE A 156 -1.03 -1.69 5.13
C ILE A 156 0.23 -1.33 5.89
N ARG A 157 0.80 -2.32 6.56
CA ARG A 157 1.93 -2.16 7.45
C ARG A 157 3.19 -2.69 6.77
N PHE A 158 4.10 -1.80 6.41
CA PHE A 158 5.34 -2.19 5.73
C PHE A 158 6.35 -2.89 6.65
N ASP A 159 6.10 -2.89 7.96
CA ASP A 159 6.82 -3.72 8.92
C ASP A 159 6.30 -5.16 9.02
N ASP A 160 5.27 -5.51 8.24
CA ASP A 160 4.58 -6.82 8.25
C ASP A 160 4.49 -7.38 6.81
N ILE A 161 5.66 -7.69 6.24
CA ILE A 161 5.83 -8.14 4.85
C ILE A 161 6.02 -9.65 4.79
N TYR A 162 5.36 -10.27 3.81
CA TYR A 162 5.42 -11.71 3.56
C TYR A 162 5.75 -11.98 2.09
N SER A 163 6.21 -13.20 1.81
CA SER A 163 6.36 -13.67 0.43
C SER A 163 5.94 -15.12 0.28
N MET A 164 5.41 -15.46 -0.89
CA MET A 164 5.08 -16.83 -1.28
C MET A 164 5.34 -17.05 -2.77
N LEU A 165 5.31 -18.29 -3.24
CA LEU A 165 5.44 -18.58 -4.67
C LEU A 165 4.20 -18.06 -5.41
N VAL A 166 4.42 -17.46 -6.58
CA VAL A 166 3.33 -16.99 -7.46
C VAL A 166 2.44 -18.16 -7.88
N LYS A 167 3.04 -19.33 -8.13
CA LYS A 167 2.32 -20.56 -8.47
C LYS A 167 1.33 -20.97 -7.36
N ASP A 168 1.81 -21.10 -6.12
CA ASP A 168 0.98 -21.48 -4.97
C ASP A 168 -0.16 -20.48 -4.73
N PHE A 169 0.09 -19.20 -5.03
CA PHE A 169 -0.94 -18.16 -4.94
C PHE A 169 -2.05 -18.35 -5.98
N HIS A 170 -1.72 -18.64 -7.25
CA HIS A 170 -2.72 -18.88 -8.30
C HIS A 170 -3.46 -20.21 -8.16
N GLU A 171 -2.86 -21.22 -7.52
CA GLU A 171 -3.52 -22.51 -7.24
C GLU A 171 -4.51 -22.41 -6.07
N ASN A 172 -4.51 -21.31 -5.31
CA ASN A 172 -5.47 -21.10 -4.22
C ASN A 172 -6.87 -20.76 -4.77
N GLN A 173 -7.88 -21.52 -4.33
CA GLN A 173 -9.29 -21.30 -4.70
C GLN A 173 -9.86 -19.96 -4.22
N GLU A 174 -9.26 -19.35 -3.20
CA GLU A 174 -9.63 -18.01 -2.72
C GLU A 174 -8.90 -16.88 -3.45
N CYS A 175 -8.12 -17.18 -4.50
CA CYS A 175 -7.42 -16.18 -5.29
C CYS A 175 -8.42 -15.31 -6.07
N GLU A 176 -8.60 -14.08 -5.62
CA GLU A 176 -9.57 -13.14 -6.18
C GLU A 176 -9.01 -11.72 -6.09
N LYS A 177 -9.06 -10.96 -7.18
CA LYS A 177 -8.69 -9.54 -7.18
C LYS A 177 -9.76 -8.73 -6.44
N ILE A 178 -9.33 -7.88 -5.51
CA ILE A 178 -10.21 -7.01 -4.70
C ILE A 178 -10.29 -5.62 -5.31
N PHE A 179 -9.14 -5.06 -5.72
CA PHE A 179 -9.07 -3.73 -6.32
C PHE A 179 -7.79 -3.54 -7.12
N THR A 180 -7.84 -2.58 -8.04
CA THR A 180 -6.68 -1.99 -8.73
C THR A 180 -6.49 -0.56 -8.23
N LEU A 181 -5.25 -0.16 -7.92
CA LEU A 181 -5.00 1.23 -7.55
C LEU A 181 -5.12 2.16 -8.77
N SER A 182 -5.68 3.34 -8.54
CA SER A 182 -5.54 4.45 -9.49
C SER A 182 -4.09 4.91 -9.56
N ASN A 183 -3.75 5.75 -10.55
CA ASN A 183 -2.43 6.40 -10.59
C ASN A 183 -2.12 7.07 -9.25
N THR A 184 -3.05 7.85 -8.70
CA THR A 184 -2.86 8.53 -7.42
C THR A 184 -2.62 7.57 -6.26
N GLY A 185 -3.41 6.49 -6.17
CA GLY A 185 -3.19 5.46 -5.16
C GLY A 185 -1.82 4.79 -5.31
N PHE A 186 -1.44 4.48 -6.54
CA PHE A 186 -0.17 3.82 -6.87
C PHE A 186 1.05 4.71 -6.58
N TYR A 187 1.05 5.97 -7.01
CA TYR A 187 2.15 6.90 -6.71
C TYR A 187 2.24 7.22 -5.22
N MET A 188 1.10 7.31 -4.51
CA MET A 188 1.14 7.42 -3.05
C MET A 188 1.78 6.18 -2.43
N LEU A 189 1.44 4.97 -2.89
CA LEU A 189 2.11 3.75 -2.45
C LEU A 189 3.63 3.81 -2.70
N LEU A 190 4.06 4.18 -3.91
CA LEU A 190 5.48 4.29 -4.26
C LEU A 190 6.22 5.30 -3.37
N LEU A 191 5.64 6.48 -3.15
CA LEU A 191 6.19 7.49 -2.23
C LEU A 191 6.32 6.95 -0.81
N LYS A 192 5.33 6.19 -0.35
CA LYS A 192 5.31 5.61 0.99
C LYS A 192 6.35 4.50 1.13
N LEU A 193 6.53 3.67 0.11
CA LEU A 193 7.58 2.65 0.06
C LEU A 193 8.98 3.29 0.03
N SER A 194 9.19 4.33 -0.78
CA SER A 194 10.49 5.01 -0.86
C SER A 194 10.88 5.65 0.48
N ILE A 195 9.95 6.32 1.16
CA ILE A 195 10.20 6.89 2.49
C ILE A 195 10.46 5.79 3.53
N HIS A 196 9.72 4.68 3.48
CA HIS A 196 9.84 3.61 4.46
C HIS A 196 11.19 2.87 4.35
N PHE A 197 11.56 2.47 3.13
CA PHE A 197 12.77 1.68 2.89
C PHE A 197 14.03 2.52 2.74
N CYS A 198 13.91 3.73 2.22
CA CYS A 198 15.07 4.58 1.95
C CYS A 198 15.14 5.68 3.02
N ARG A 199 15.88 5.42 4.10
CA ARG A 199 16.19 6.44 5.12
C ARG A 199 17.35 7.33 4.68
N PHE A 200 17.16 8.09 3.59
CA PHE A 200 18.16 9.03 3.08
C PHE A 200 18.62 10.08 4.10
N GLN A 201 17.84 10.30 5.18
CA GLN A 201 18.15 11.25 6.26
C GLN A 201 18.48 10.55 7.59
N GLU A 202 19.12 9.38 7.58
CA GLU A 202 19.44 8.67 8.84
C GLU A 202 20.47 9.40 9.72
N LYS A 203 21.21 10.39 9.17
CA LYS A 203 22.29 11.12 9.85
C LYS A 203 23.31 10.21 10.56
N VAL A 204 23.45 8.98 10.06
CA VAL A 204 24.44 8.02 10.52
C VAL A 204 25.62 8.10 9.55
N ASP A 205 26.79 8.48 10.06
CA ASP A 205 28.04 8.30 9.34
C ASP A 205 28.46 6.83 9.47
N ARG A 206 28.60 6.13 8.36
CA ARG A 206 28.96 4.69 8.30
C ARG A 206 30.43 4.47 7.95
N LYS A 207 31.26 5.51 8.05
CA LYS A 207 32.70 5.42 7.89
C LYS A 207 33.37 4.74 9.08
#